data_AF-A0A2D9JIT2-F1
#
_entry.id   AF-A0A2D9JIT2-F1
#
_cell.length_a   1.000
_cell.length_b   1.000
_cell.length_c   1.000
_cell.angle_alpha   90.00
_cell.angle_beta   90.00
_cell.angle_gamma   90.00
#
_symmetry.space_group_name_H-M   'P 1'
#
loop_
_entity.id
_entity.type
_entity.pdbx_description
1 polymer ?
#
loop_
_entity_poly.entity_id
_entity_poly.type
_entity_poly.pdbx_seq_one_letter_code
_entity_poly.pdbx_strand_id
1 'polypeptide(L)'
;MIAAVLHLTYTAAMKPNEDTTENGESPPSPTASKETIATAYHEAGHAVMAMAVGRSIQKVTIAPGKLQFGGSRLGTCEIKKGRSKGSKDQLEDDVLVLLAGMVSESRFTGVYCAAGASQDLREVSARLCTRAASQRQHETLLKRMLSKTEHIL
;
A
#
# COMPACT_ATOMS: atom_id res chain seq x y z
N MET A 1 -5.76 16.75 16.72
CA MET A 1 -6.99 15.98 16.44
C MET A 1 -7.11 15.61 14.95
N ILE A 2 -6.05 15.06 14.36
CA ILE A 2 -5.96 14.75 12.91
C ILE A 2 -6.18 13.23 12.65
N ALA A 3 -6.03 12.39 13.67
CA ALA A 3 -6.18 10.94 13.58
C ALA A 3 -7.64 10.43 13.57
N ALA A 4 -8.59 11.21 14.10
CA ALA A 4 -9.93 10.71 14.38
C ALA A 4 -10.82 10.55 13.13
N VAL A 5 -10.61 11.34 12.08
CA VAL A 5 -11.48 11.33 10.89
C VAL A 5 -11.04 10.29 9.86
N LEU A 6 -9.74 9.99 9.78
CA LEU A 6 -9.22 8.89 8.95
C LEU A 6 -9.80 7.53 9.36
N HIS A 7 -10.19 7.40 10.64
CA HIS A 7 -10.76 6.19 11.22
C HIS A 7 -12.22 5.94 10.77
N LEU A 8 -12.98 6.99 10.44
CA LEU A 8 -14.44 6.87 10.29
C LEU A 8 -14.91 6.45 8.89
N THR A 9 -14.08 6.64 7.86
CA THR A 9 -14.44 6.24 6.48
C THR A 9 -14.09 4.80 6.15
N TYR A 10 -13.37 4.11 7.06
CA TYR A 10 -12.75 2.82 6.78
C TYR A 10 -13.43 1.62 7.47
N THR A 11 -14.27 1.86 8.47
CA THR A 11 -14.84 0.83 9.34
C THR A 11 -16.06 0.11 8.76
N ALA A 12 -16.51 0.44 7.55
CA ALA A 12 -17.78 -0.03 7.00
C ALA A 12 -17.80 -1.51 6.52
N ALA A 13 -16.71 -2.28 6.66
CA ALA A 13 -16.62 -3.65 6.13
C ALA A 13 -16.05 -4.69 7.11
N MET A 14 -16.39 -4.60 8.41
CA MET A 14 -16.09 -5.66 9.37
C MET A 14 -17.24 -6.68 9.45
N LYS A 15 -17.00 -7.92 9.00
CA LYS A 15 -17.74 -9.11 9.44
C LYS A 15 -16.75 -10.09 10.09
N PRO A 16 -17.10 -10.74 11.21
CA PRO A 16 -16.22 -11.74 11.83
C PRO A 16 -16.28 -13.05 11.03
N ASN A 17 -15.12 -13.68 10.80
CA ASN A 17 -15.03 -15.02 10.23
C ASN A 17 -14.80 -16.02 11.37
N GLU A 18 -15.65 -17.04 11.41
CA GLU A 18 -15.55 -18.16 12.34
C GLU A 18 -14.47 -19.14 11.89
N ASP A 19 -13.79 -19.68 12.91
CA ASP A 19 -12.74 -20.69 12.82
C ASP A 19 -13.37 -22.07 12.63
N THR A 20 -12.85 -22.86 11.71
CA THR A 20 -13.17 -24.29 11.61
C THR A 20 -11.90 -25.03 11.23
N THR A 21 -11.35 -25.69 12.23
CA THR A 21 -10.34 -26.75 12.14
C THR A 21 -10.85 -27.92 11.29
N GLU A 22 -9.97 -28.62 10.56
CA GLU A 22 -9.56 -30.03 10.82
C GLU A 22 -8.73 -30.67 9.66
N ASN A 23 -7.71 -31.44 10.06
CA ASN A 23 -7.12 -32.67 9.48
C ASN A 23 -6.13 -32.68 8.28
N GLY A 24 -4.84 -32.76 8.64
CA GLY A 24 -3.77 -33.71 8.23
C GLY A 24 -3.51 -34.15 6.78
N GLU A 25 -2.31 -33.84 6.23
CA GLU A 25 -1.46 -34.74 5.41
C GLU A 25 -0.12 -34.08 4.94
N SER A 26 0.99 -34.84 5.01
CA SER A 26 2.34 -34.61 4.41
C SER A 26 3.15 -33.36 4.82
N PRO A 27 4.51 -33.37 4.82
CA PRO A 27 5.27 -32.17 5.16
C PRO A 27 4.96 -31.11 4.09
N PRO A 28 4.42 -29.94 4.46
CA PRO A 28 3.99 -28.98 3.46
C PRO A 28 5.23 -28.51 2.71
N SER A 29 5.25 -28.68 1.37
CA SER A 29 5.91 -27.67 0.53
C SER A 29 5.44 -26.31 1.07
N PRO A 30 6.30 -25.29 1.25
CA PRO A 30 5.87 -24.06 1.88
C PRO A 30 4.85 -23.35 0.98
N THR A 31 3.58 -23.73 1.11
CA THR A 31 2.45 -23.09 0.48
C THR A 31 2.36 -21.74 1.15
N ALA A 32 2.65 -20.68 0.41
CA ALA A 32 2.61 -19.33 0.91
C ALA A 32 1.26 -19.06 1.60
N SER A 33 1.29 -18.53 2.83
CA SER A 33 0.05 -18.17 3.53
C SER A 33 -0.71 -17.10 2.76
N LYS A 34 -2.02 -16.98 3.00
CA LYS A 34 -2.83 -15.91 2.41
C LYS A 34 -2.23 -14.51 2.70
N GLU A 35 -1.65 -14.32 3.88
CA GLU A 35 -0.98 -13.06 4.25
C GLU A 35 0.32 -12.85 3.46
N THR A 36 1.06 -13.91 3.20
CA THR A 36 2.28 -13.87 2.36
C THR A 36 1.92 -13.47 0.93
N ILE A 37 0.82 -14.01 0.39
CA ILE A 37 0.32 -13.65 -0.95
C ILE A 37 -0.20 -12.20 -0.94
N ALA A 38 -0.94 -11.77 0.09
CA ALA A 38 -1.38 -10.39 0.22
C ALA A 38 -0.20 -9.41 0.25
N THR A 39 0.85 -9.73 1.01
CA THR A 39 2.11 -8.98 1.01
C THR A 39 2.74 -8.95 -0.39
N ALA A 40 2.72 -10.06 -1.13
CA ALA A 40 3.21 -10.09 -2.50
C ALA A 40 2.43 -9.15 -3.44
N TYR A 41 1.10 -9.13 -3.35
CA TYR A 41 0.28 -8.18 -4.10
C TYR A 41 0.57 -6.73 -3.70
N HIS A 42 0.79 -6.47 -2.41
CA HIS A 42 1.15 -5.15 -1.90
C HIS A 42 2.46 -4.64 -2.52
N GLU A 43 3.54 -5.42 -2.39
CA GLU A 43 4.85 -5.03 -2.92
C GLU A 43 4.86 -4.95 -4.45
N ALA A 44 4.12 -5.84 -5.12
CA ALA A 44 3.93 -5.78 -6.58
C ALA A 44 3.17 -4.52 -7.01
N GLY A 45 2.19 -4.06 -6.24
CA GLY A 45 1.45 -2.83 -6.51
C GLY A 45 2.36 -1.61 -6.59
N HIS A 46 3.23 -1.43 -5.58
CA HIS A 46 4.25 -0.39 -5.61
C HIS A 46 5.16 -0.49 -6.82
N ALA A 47 5.65 -1.69 -7.13
CA ALA A 47 6.57 -1.94 -8.22
C ALA A 47 5.95 -1.62 -9.59
N VAL A 48 4.75 -2.15 -9.86
CA VAL A 48 4.03 -1.94 -11.12
C VAL A 48 3.71 -0.46 -11.31
N MET A 49 3.20 0.22 -10.28
CA MET A 49 2.92 1.64 -10.37
C MET A 49 4.19 2.46 -10.58
N ALA A 50 5.28 2.13 -9.89
CA ALA A 50 6.57 2.80 -10.08
C ALA A 50 7.04 2.68 -11.54
N MET A 51 6.90 1.52 -12.16
CA MET A 51 7.21 1.33 -13.57
C MET A 51 6.26 2.14 -14.48
N ALA A 52 4.97 2.17 -14.18
CA ALA A 52 3.97 2.91 -14.95
C ALA A 52 4.24 4.43 -14.97
N VAL A 53 4.72 4.99 -13.85
CA VAL A 53 5.16 6.41 -13.75
C VAL A 53 6.61 6.63 -14.17
N GLY A 54 7.25 5.63 -14.80
CA GLY A 54 8.59 5.74 -15.40
C GLY A 54 9.74 5.73 -14.41
N ARG A 55 9.56 5.17 -13.21
CA ARG A 55 10.62 5.00 -12.21
C ARG A 55 11.23 3.61 -12.28
N SER A 56 12.53 3.51 -12.05
CA SER A 56 13.23 2.22 -12.02
C SER A 56 13.21 1.60 -10.63
N ILE A 57 12.91 0.32 -10.54
CA ILE A 57 12.95 -0.44 -9.29
C ILE A 57 14.39 -0.90 -9.02
N GLN A 58 14.82 -0.81 -7.76
CA GLN A 58 16.10 -1.33 -7.29
C GLN A 58 15.96 -2.74 -6.73
N LYS A 59 14.91 -2.98 -5.93
CA LYS A 59 14.66 -4.28 -5.29
C LYS A 59 13.17 -4.41 -4.95
N VAL A 60 12.63 -5.63 -5.07
CA VAL A 60 11.33 -6.00 -4.49
C VAL A 60 11.53 -7.29 -3.71
N THR A 61 10.96 -7.38 -2.51
CA THR A 61 11.01 -8.58 -1.67
C THR A 61 9.77 -8.67 -0.81
N ILE A 62 9.26 -9.88 -0.64
CA ILE A 62 8.19 -10.21 0.33
C ILE A 62 8.75 -10.85 1.60
N ALA A 63 10.07 -11.03 1.66
CA ALA A 63 10.72 -11.53 2.85
C ALA A 63 10.77 -10.43 3.92
N PRO A 64 10.46 -10.76 5.19
CA PRO A 64 10.43 -9.78 6.25
C PRO A 64 11.82 -9.22 6.53
N GLY A 65 11.88 -7.92 6.85
CA GLY A 65 13.10 -7.20 7.20
C GLY A 65 13.04 -6.63 8.60
N LYS A 66 14.19 -6.31 9.18
CA LYS A 66 14.28 -5.57 10.45
C LYS A 66 14.33 -4.06 10.17
N LEU A 67 13.56 -3.30 10.93
CA LEU A 67 13.64 -1.84 10.95
C LEU A 67 14.80 -1.38 11.85
N GLN A 68 15.41 -0.23 11.52
CA GLN A 68 16.59 0.29 12.22
C GLN A 68 16.35 0.58 13.71
N PHE A 69 15.13 0.94 14.09
CA PHE A 69 14.74 1.30 15.46
C PHE A 69 13.96 0.20 16.19
N GLY A 70 14.09 -1.06 15.74
CA GLY A 70 13.28 -2.17 16.21
C GLY A 70 11.97 -2.33 15.42
N GLY A 71 11.39 -3.53 15.48
CA GLY A 71 10.24 -3.93 14.67
C GLY A 71 10.60 -4.67 13.38
N SER A 72 9.60 -5.31 12.78
CA SER A 72 9.70 -6.00 11.50
C SER A 72 8.85 -5.32 10.44
N ARG A 73 9.33 -5.33 9.18
CA ARG A 73 8.52 -5.07 7.98
C ARG A 73 8.25 -6.40 7.28
N LEU A 74 7.08 -6.55 6.66
CA LEU A 74 6.70 -7.80 5.98
C LEU A 74 7.35 -7.92 4.59
N GLY A 75 7.42 -6.81 3.84
CA GLY A 75 8.03 -6.75 2.52
C GLY A 75 8.71 -5.41 2.26
N THR A 76 9.24 -5.22 1.05
CA THR A 76 9.80 -3.95 0.58
C THR A 76 9.88 -3.85 -0.93
N CYS A 77 9.44 -2.71 -1.47
CA CYS A 77 9.74 -2.23 -2.80
C CYS A 77 10.67 -1.00 -2.72
N GLU A 78 11.95 -1.18 -3.05
CA GLU A 78 12.96 -0.12 -3.09
C GLU A 78 13.04 0.44 -4.51
N ILE A 79 12.73 1.72 -4.66
CA ILE A 79 12.81 2.44 -5.94
C ILE A 79 14.20 3.09 -6.06
N LYS A 80 14.83 2.96 -7.23
CA LYS A 80 16.14 3.53 -7.49
C LYS A 80 16.12 5.05 -7.30
N LYS A 81 17.10 5.57 -6.56
CA LYS A 81 17.28 7.00 -6.35
C LYS A 81 17.55 7.71 -7.68
N GLY A 82 16.97 8.89 -7.84
CA GLY A 82 17.09 9.72 -9.04
C GLY A 82 15.73 10.15 -9.56
N ARG A 83 15.70 11.28 -10.28
CA ARG A 83 14.48 11.74 -10.95
C ARG A 83 14.27 10.92 -12.21
N SER A 84 13.02 10.49 -12.47
CA SER A 84 12.67 10.09 -13.83
C SER A 84 12.73 11.35 -14.70
N LYS A 85 13.38 11.27 -15.87
CA LYS A 85 13.55 12.42 -16.76
C LYS A 85 12.23 12.92 -17.37
N GLY A 86 11.11 12.22 -17.16
CA GLY A 86 9.81 12.50 -17.79
C GLY A 86 8.65 12.81 -16.82
N SER A 87 8.86 12.83 -15.50
CA SER A 87 7.78 13.11 -14.55
C SER A 87 7.29 14.55 -14.68
N LYS A 88 6.02 14.71 -15.07
CA LYS A 88 5.34 16.03 -15.13
C LYS A 88 4.91 16.49 -13.75
N ASP A 89 4.60 15.56 -12.85
CA ASP A 89 4.14 15.83 -11.50
C ASP A 89 4.72 14.78 -10.53
N GLN A 90 5.87 15.10 -9.93
CA GLN A 90 6.57 14.19 -9.02
C GLN A 90 5.77 13.85 -7.76
N LEU A 91 4.97 14.80 -7.28
CA LEU A 91 4.18 14.57 -6.07
C LEU A 91 3.03 13.61 -6.38
N GLU A 92 2.38 13.78 -7.53
CA GLU A 92 1.36 12.84 -7.98
C GLU A 92 1.96 11.45 -8.15
N ASP A 93 3.08 11.31 -8.87
CA ASP A 93 3.74 10.02 -9.08
C ASP A 93 4.10 9.33 -7.76
N ASP A 94 4.63 10.07 -6.79
CA ASP A 94 4.92 9.56 -5.45
C ASP A 94 3.66 9.06 -4.73
N VAL A 95 2.58 9.85 -4.77
CA VAL A 95 1.32 9.48 -4.10
C VAL A 95 0.69 8.26 -4.76
N LEU A 96 0.70 8.16 -6.09
CA LEU A 96 0.18 7.00 -6.81
C LEU A 96 0.94 5.73 -6.42
N VAL A 97 2.28 5.79 -6.39
CA VAL A 97 3.12 4.67 -5.98
C VAL A 97 2.81 4.24 -4.54
N LEU A 98 2.68 5.18 -3.59
CA LEU A 98 2.38 4.86 -2.20
C LEU A 98 1.00 4.22 -2.02
N LEU A 99 -0.02 4.68 -2.76
CA LEU A 99 -1.37 4.10 -2.70
C LEU A 99 -1.46 2.73 -3.36
N ALA A 100 -0.60 2.45 -4.34
CA ALA A 100 -0.69 1.25 -5.17
C ALA A 100 -0.55 -0.06 -4.39
N GLY A 101 0.22 -0.08 -3.29
CA GLY A 101 0.37 -1.28 -2.47
C GLY A 101 -0.97 -1.73 -1.87
N MET A 102 -1.63 -0.82 -1.13
CA MET A 102 -2.93 -1.08 -0.53
C MET A 102 -4.03 -1.39 -1.57
N VAL A 103 -3.99 -0.75 -2.75
CA VAL A 103 -4.94 -0.99 -3.86
C VAL A 103 -4.74 -2.36 -4.50
N SER A 104 -3.49 -2.75 -4.76
CA SER A 104 -3.19 -4.06 -5.33
C SER A 104 -3.53 -5.19 -4.35
N GLU A 105 -3.19 -5.01 -3.07
CA GLU A 105 -3.57 -5.94 -2.01
C GLU A 105 -5.10 -6.11 -1.92
N SER A 106 -5.86 -5.00 -1.99
CA SER A 106 -7.32 -5.06 -1.87
C SER A 106 -8.01 -5.79 -3.02
N ARG A 107 -7.42 -5.82 -4.21
CA ARG A 107 -7.92 -6.61 -5.33
C ARG A 107 -7.81 -8.12 -5.09
N PHE A 108 -6.83 -8.54 -4.29
CA PHE A 108 -6.67 -9.93 -3.88
C PHE A 108 -7.50 -10.26 -2.62
N THR A 109 -7.45 -9.40 -1.60
CA THR A 109 -8.09 -9.66 -0.30
C THR A 109 -9.58 -9.27 -0.27
N GLY A 110 -10.04 -8.45 -1.21
CA GLY A 110 -11.38 -7.88 -1.27
C GLY A 110 -11.59 -6.66 -0.38
N VAL A 111 -10.60 -6.28 0.43
CA VAL A 111 -10.67 -5.15 1.36
C VAL A 111 -9.37 -4.39 1.35
N TYR A 112 -9.45 -3.07 1.51
CA TYR A 112 -8.25 -2.31 1.82
C TYR A 112 -7.64 -2.83 3.13
N CYS A 113 -6.31 -2.68 3.29
CA CYS A 113 -5.63 -2.91 4.57
C CYS A 113 -4.84 -1.67 5.05
N ALA A 114 -5.48 -0.80 5.85
CA ALA A 114 -4.92 0.47 6.30
C ALA A 114 -3.85 0.28 7.39
N ALA A 115 -3.94 -0.81 8.15
CA ALA A 115 -2.92 -1.18 9.12
C ALA A 115 -1.61 -1.57 8.41
N GLY A 116 -1.71 -2.41 7.37
CA GLY A 116 -0.59 -2.82 6.52
C GLY A 116 0.04 -1.63 5.77
N ALA A 117 -0.80 -0.75 5.23
CA ALA A 117 -0.36 0.46 4.50
C ALA A 117 -0.14 1.70 5.39
N SER A 118 -0.03 1.53 6.71
CA SER A 118 -0.06 2.69 7.63
C SER A 118 1.11 3.66 7.41
N GLN A 119 2.28 3.16 7.02
CA GLN A 119 3.43 4.00 6.67
C GLN A 119 3.18 4.76 5.37
N ASP A 120 2.68 4.09 4.33
CA ASP A 120 2.38 4.70 3.04
C ASP A 120 1.32 5.79 3.17
N LEU A 121 0.25 5.53 3.93
CA LEU A 121 -0.81 6.50 4.17
C LEU A 121 -0.33 7.74 4.94
N ARG A 122 0.60 7.58 5.90
CA ARG A 122 1.25 8.71 6.58
C ARG A 122 2.03 9.56 5.58
N GLU A 123 2.78 8.90 4.68
CA GLU A 123 3.57 9.56 3.64
C GLU A 123 2.70 10.24 2.58
N VAL A 124 1.59 9.63 2.18
CA VAL A 124 0.59 10.23 1.30
C VAL A 124 0.02 11.49 1.93
N SER A 125 -0.39 11.42 3.19
CA SER A 125 -0.95 12.59 3.89
C SER A 125 0.06 13.72 3.97
N ALA A 126 1.31 13.43 4.35
CA ALA A 126 2.38 14.43 4.40
C ALA A 126 2.60 15.12 3.04
N ARG A 127 2.60 14.35 1.94
CA ARG A 127 2.73 14.88 0.58
C ARG A 127 1.53 15.73 0.17
N LEU A 128 0.31 15.24 0.37
CA LEU A 128 -0.90 15.96 -0.02
C LEU A 128 -1.12 17.25 0.78
N CYS A 129 -0.70 17.29 2.05
CA CYS A 129 -0.73 18.51 2.86
C CYS A 129 0.09 19.66 2.26
N THR A 130 1.11 19.39 1.44
CA THR A 130 1.86 20.45 0.73
C THR A 130 1.04 21.16 -0.34
N ARG A 131 -0.07 20.56 -0.80
CA ARG A 131 -0.98 21.10 -1.84
C ARG A 131 -2.36 21.47 -1.33
N ALA A 132 -2.75 20.98 -0.16
CA ALA A 132 -4.05 21.23 0.42
C ALA A 132 -3.98 22.38 1.44
N ALA A 133 -4.75 23.44 1.23
CA ALA A 133 -4.88 24.54 2.19
C ALA A 133 -5.91 24.25 3.29
N SER A 134 -6.68 23.16 3.16
CA SER A 134 -7.72 22.76 4.13
C SER A 134 -7.92 21.25 4.15
N GLN A 135 -8.53 20.76 5.23
CA GLN A 135 -8.88 19.35 5.39
C GLN A 135 -9.79 18.83 4.26
N ARG A 136 -10.79 19.62 3.85
CA ARG A 136 -11.71 19.26 2.76
C ARG A 136 -10.98 19.10 1.43
N GLN A 137 -10.02 19.98 1.14
CA GLN A 137 -9.18 19.86 -0.06
C GLN A 137 -8.30 18.62 0.01
N HIS A 138 -7.69 18.34 1.17
CA HIS A 138 -6.89 17.14 1.38
C HIS A 138 -7.69 15.87 1.09
N GLU A 139 -8.91 15.75 1.63
CA GLU A 139 -9.79 14.60 1.38
C GLU A 139 -10.21 14.48 -0.08
N THR A 140 -10.51 15.60 -0.73
CA THR A 140 -10.87 15.62 -2.16
C THR A 140 -9.69 15.16 -3.03
N LEU A 141 -8.49 15.65 -2.73
CA LEU A 141 -7.24 15.25 -3.39
C LEU A 141 -6.98 13.76 -3.18
N LEU A 142 -7.07 13.28 -1.94
CA LEU A 142 -6.86 11.87 -1.61
C LEU A 142 -7.82 10.96 -2.39
N LYS A 143 -9.13 11.27 -2.39
CA LYS A 143 -10.14 10.50 -3.16
C LYS A 143 -9.80 10.46 -4.65
N ARG A 144 -9.39 11.59 -5.22
CA ARG A 144 -8.98 11.68 -6.63
C ARG A 144 -7.74 10.83 -6.92
N MET A 145 -6.73 10.87 -6.06
CA MET A 145 -5.51 10.08 -6.21
C MET A 145 -5.78 8.58 -6.06
N LEU A 146 -6.63 8.20 -5.11
CA LEU A 146 -7.04 6.80 -4.92
C LEU A 146 -7.79 6.28 -6.15
N SER A 147 -8.81 7.01 -6.62
CA SER A 147 -9.55 6.64 -7.83
C SER A 147 -8.65 6.53 -9.07
N LYS A 148 -7.66 7.42 -9.21
CA LYS A 148 -6.67 7.34 -10.28
C LYS A 148 -5.78 6.09 -10.15
N THR A 149 -5.36 5.76 -8.93
CA THR A 149 -4.55 4.56 -8.66
C THR A 149 -5.33 3.29 -9.00
N GLU A 150 -6.60 3.21 -8.58
CA GLU A 150 -7.52 2.11 -8.91
C GLU A 150 -7.74 1.96 -10.42
N HIS A 151 -7.75 3.05 -11.18
CA HIS A 151 -7.95 3.01 -12.63
C HIS A 151 -6.70 2.54 -13.40
N ILE A 152 -5.51 2.87 -12.91
CA ILE A 152 -4.24 2.51 -13.58
C ILE A 152 -3.89 1.04 -13.38
N LEU A 153 -4.12 0.50 -12.18
CA LEU A 153 -3.91 -0.92 -11.88
C LEU A 153 -5.01 -1.76 -12.51
#